data_AF-A0A959ATH9-F1
#
_entry.id   AF-A0A959ATH9-F1
#
_cell.length_a   1.000
_cell.length_b   1.000
_cell.length_c   1.000
_cell.angle_alpha   90.00
_cell.angle_beta   90.00
_cell.angle_gamma   90.00
#
_symmetry.space_group_name_H-M   'P 1'
#
loop_
_entity.id
_entity.type
_entity.pdbx_description
1 polymer ?
#
loop_
_entity_poly.entity_id
_entity_poly.type
_entity_poly.pdbx_seq_one_letter_code
_entity_poly.pdbx_strand_id
1 'polypeptide(L)'
;MLRRSSRPLLTLFIALCFAWALKAHTGRYRCTWRTDPATTMVIGWDQVSGDSPVLFYDVVDFGTQVAAYRNKQQPDRIIVSKGMNNHYVRLSGLRPSTVYYFVVQDSEGVSQRFSFRTAPDTPSERLSIIAGGDSRNNREARRDANKLVSKLRPHFVIFDGDMTAGDTYQEWREWFDDWQETIGSDGRIFPVIPARGNHESANSSITELFDVSGDDVYYALTLGG
;
A
#
# COMPACT_ATOMS: atom_id res chain seq x y z
N MET A 1 -63.92 -37.84 -25.53
CA MET A 1 -63.31 -37.68 -24.19
C MET A 1 -61.79 -37.52 -24.38
N LEU A 2 -61.29 -36.30 -24.58
CA LEU A 2 -59.87 -36.02 -24.86
C LEU A 2 -59.11 -35.78 -23.55
N ARG A 3 -58.20 -36.68 -23.18
CA ARG A 3 -57.27 -36.49 -22.06
C ARG A 3 -56.08 -35.63 -22.51
N ARG A 4 -56.00 -34.39 -22.04
CA ARG A 4 -54.79 -33.56 -22.11
C ARG A 4 -53.77 -34.10 -21.12
N SER A 5 -52.60 -34.55 -21.59
CA SER A 5 -51.46 -34.85 -20.73
C SER A 5 -50.75 -33.55 -20.36
N SER A 6 -50.80 -33.16 -19.10
CA SER A 6 -49.92 -32.13 -18.54
C SER A 6 -48.51 -32.70 -18.37
N ARG A 7 -47.53 -32.15 -19.10
CA ARG A 7 -46.11 -32.41 -18.85
C ARG A 7 -45.68 -31.56 -17.64
N PRO A 8 -45.04 -32.14 -16.61
CA PRO A 8 -44.50 -31.34 -15.51
C PRO A 8 -43.32 -30.49 -16.02
N LEU A 9 -43.41 -29.19 -15.78
CA LEU A 9 -42.34 -28.23 -16.04
C LEU A 9 -41.26 -28.45 -14.98
N LEU A 10 -40.11 -29.00 -15.35
CA LEU A 10 -38.98 -29.17 -14.45
C LEU A 10 -38.25 -27.83 -14.34
N THR A 11 -38.51 -27.07 -13.27
CA THR A 11 -37.80 -25.80 -13.00
C THR A 11 -36.42 -26.12 -12.43
N LEU A 12 -35.37 -25.90 -13.21
CA LEU A 12 -33.98 -26.04 -12.79
C LEU A 12 -33.59 -24.84 -11.92
N PHE A 13 -33.47 -25.04 -10.60
CA PHE A 13 -32.88 -24.04 -9.70
C PHE A 13 -31.35 -24.06 -9.88
N ILE A 14 -30.80 -23.05 -10.55
CA ILE A 14 -29.36 -22.78 -10.56
C ILE A 14 -29.04 -22.08 -9.23
N ALA A 15 -28.48 -22.83 -8.28
CA ALA A 15 -27.90 -22.25 -7.08
C ALA A 15 -26.60 -21.52 -7.46
N LEU A 16 -26.63 -20.19 -7.50
CA LEU A 16 -25.42 -19.38 -7.55
C LEU A 16 -24.70 -19.48 -6.20
N CYS A 17 -23.75 -20.41 -6.10
CA CYS A 17 -22.78 -20.42 -5.00
C CYS A 17 -21.80 -19.26 -5.19
N PHE A 18 -22.08 -18.11 -4.57
CA PHE A 18 -21.08 -17.07 -4.40
C PHE A 18 -20.02 -17.58 -3.42
N ALA A 19 -18.85 -17.94 -3.93
CA ALA A 19 -17.67 -18.17 -3.08
C ALA A 19 -17.20 -16.81 -2.56
N TRP A 20 -17.48 -16.50 -1.31
CA TRP A 20 -16.90 -15.33 -0.65
C TRP A 20 -15.43 -15.64 -0.38
N ALA A 21 -14.54 -14.98 -1.10
CA ALA A 21 -13.13 -15.01 -0.76
C ALA A 21 -12.94 -14.26 0.56
N LEU A 22 -12.47 -14.96 1.58
CA LEU A 22 -12.04 -14.39 2.84
C LEU A 22 -10.90 -13.40 2.59
N LYS A 23 -11.04 -12.16 3.08
CA LYS A 23 -10.08 -11.07 2.85
C LYS A 23 -9.44 -10.65 4.16
N ALA A 24 -8.12 -10.51 4.13
CA ALA A 24 -7.36 -9.87 5.20
C ALA A 24 -7.88 -8.43 5.40
N HIS A 25 -8.19 -8.06 6.64
CA HIS A 25 -8.70 -6.73 6.94
C HIS A 25 -7.56 -5.76 7.22
N THR A 26 -6.90 -5.41 6.11
CA THR A 26 -5.75 -4.49 6.06
C THR A 26 -6.13 -3.23 5.30
N GLY A 27 -5.54 -2.08 5.66
CA GLY A 27 -5.77 -0.81 4.98
C GLY A 27 -4.57 0.12 5.01
N ARG A 28 -4.75 1.34 4.50
CA ARG A 28 -3.79 2.45 4.64
C ARG A 28 -2.37 2.08 4.18
N TYR A 29 -2.29 1.36 3.06
CA TYR A 29 -1.05 0.90 2.47
C TYR A 29 -0.16 2.07 2.01
N ARG A 30 1.15 1.88 2.13
CA ARG A 30 2.19 2.81 1.67
C ARG A 30 3.51 2.10 1.47
N CYS A 31 4.32 2.65 0.58
CA CYS A 31 5.69 2.22 0.36
C CYS A 31 6.63 3.37 0.70
N THR A 32 7.76 3.08 1.34
CA THR A 32 8.79 4.05 1.72
C THR A 32 10.17 3.40 1.62
N TRP A 33 11.22 4.12 2.00
CA TRP A 33 12.58 3.60 2.06
C TRP A 33 13.30 4.02 3.33
N ARG A 34 14.20 3.15 3.79
CA ARG A 34 15.20 3.44 4.81
C ARG A 34 16.62 3.52 4.25
N THR A 35 16.85 2.80 3.16
CA THR A 35 18.15 2.55 2.53
C THR A 35 17.96 2.57 1.02
N ASP A 36 18.93 2.07 0.26
CA ASP A 36 18.97 2.08 -1.21
C ASP A 36 17.62 1.72 -1.89
N PRO A 37 16.97 2.70 -2.54
CA PRO A 37 15.70 2.50 -3.26
C PRO A 37 15.75 1.53 -4.44
N ALA A 38 16.94 1.23 -4.98
CA ALA A 38 17.09 0.29 -6.08
C ALA A 38 17.00 -1.17 -5.62
N THR A 39 17.39 -1.45 -4.38
CA THR A 39 17.52 -2.82 -3.86
C THR A 39 16.70 -3.09 -2.61
N THR A 40 15.96 -2.09 -2.10
CA THR A 40 15.13 -2.20 -0.90
C THR A 40 13.76 -1.58 -1.08
N MET A 41 12.82 -1.99 -0.22
CA MET A 41 11.49 -1.38 -0.11
C MET A 41 10.94 -1.60 1.29
N VAL A 42 10.35 -0.58 1.88
CA VAL A 42 9.52 -0.74 3.09
C VAL A 42 8.06 -0.73 2.67
N ILE A 43 7.33 -1.77 3.08
CA ILE A 43 5.89 -1.88 2.85
C ILE A 43 5.20 -1.71 4.20
N GLY A 44 4.41 -0.65 4.32
CA GLY A 44 3.63 -0.35 5.52
C GLY A 44 2.13 -0.52 5.26
N TRP A 45 1.41 -1.07 6.24
CA TRP A 45 -0.06 -1.10 6.24
C TRP A 45 -0.60 -0.95 7.67
N ASP A 46 -1.87 -0.59 7.78
CA ASP A 46 -2.64 -0.66 9.01
C ASP A 46 -3.38 -2.01 9.08
N GLN A 47 -3.10 -2.79 10.12
CA GLN A 47 -3.78 -4.06 10.41
C GLN A 47 -5.04 -3.80 11.23
N VAL A 48 -6.21 -3.77 10.57
CA VAL A 48 -7.48 -3.35 11.18
C VAL A 48 -8.08 -4.46 12.05
N SER A 49 -8.04 -5.71 11.57
CA SER A 49 -8.33 -6.94 12.33
C SER A 49 -7.55 -8.10 11.73
N GLY A 50 -7.65 -9.30 12.29
CA GLY A 50 -6.84 -10.46 11.88
C GLY A 50 -5.47 -10.51 12.55
N ASP A 51 -4.98 -11.74 12.72
CA ASP A 51 -3.79 -12.07 13.47
C ASP A 51 -2.69 -12.66 12.59
N SER A 52 -1.45 -12.57 13.08
CA SER A 52 -0.27 -13.18 12.46
C SER A 52 -0.10 -12.85 10.96
N PRO A 53 -0.13 -11.57 10.56
CA PRO A 53 -0.01 -11.21 9.16
C PRO A 53 1.38 -11.59 8.62
N VAL A 54 1.41 -12.11 7.40
CA VAL A 54 2.61 -12.45 6.65
C VAL A 54 2.50 -11.85 5.26
N LEU A 55 3.53 -11.12 4.84
CA LEU A 55 3.64 -10.60 3.49
C LEU A 55 4.26 -11.66 2.58
N PHE A 56 3.62 -11.94 1.45
CA PHE A 56 4.12 -12.84 0.40
C PHE A 56 4.40 -12.04 -0.86
N TYR A 57 5.55 -12.26 -1.50
CA TYR A 57 5.96 -11.45 -2.64
C TYR A 57 6.83 -12.20 -3.67
N ASP A 58 6.72 -11.78 -4.92
CA ASP A 58 7.47 -12.34 -6.06
C ASP A 58 7.49 -11.33 -7.21
N VAL A 59 8.33 -11.58 -8.21
CA VAL A 59 8.36 -10.85 -9.48
C VAL A 59 7.32 -11.36 -10.48
N VAL A 60 6.75 -12.54 -10.22
CA VAL A 60 5.61 -13.10 -10.97
C VAL A 60 4.31 -12.76 -10.23
N ASP A 61 3.31 -12.27 -10.97
CA ASP A 61 1.97 -12.04 -10.42
C ASP A 61 1.19 -13.35 -10.32
N PHE A 62 0.93 -13.80 -9.08
CA PHE A 62 0.09 -14.96 -8.80
C PHE A 62 -1.31 -14.57 -8.28
N GLY A 63 -1.69 -13.30 -8.40
CA GLY A 63 -2.96 -12.81 -7.87
C GLY A 63 -3.03 -12.99 -6.35
N THR A 64 -4.08 -13.65 -5.87
CA THR A 64 -4.26 -13.98 -4.45
C THR A 64 -3.87 -15.42 -4.11
N GLN A 65 -3.18 -16.13 -5.00
CA GLN A 65 -2.71 -17.50 -4.78
C GLN A 65 -1.43 -17.52 -3.93
N VAL A 66 -1.58 -17.28 -2.62
CA VAL A 66 -0.47 -17.18 -1.66
C VAL A 66 0.56 -18.30 -1.80
N ALA A 67 0.12 -19.56 -1.94
CA ALA A 67 1.00 -20.72 -2.00
C ALA A 67 1.97 -20.74 -3.20
N ALA A 68 1.73 -19.91 -4.24
CA ALA A 68 2.59 -19.81 -5.41
C ALA A 68 3.73 -18.77 -5.24
N TYR A 69 3.59 -17.84 -4.30
CA TYR A 69 4.64 -16.87 -3.99
C TYR A 69 5.83 -17.54 -3.31
N ARG A 70 7.04 -17.32 -3.83
CA ARG A 70 8.25 -17.98 -3.32
C ARG A 70 8.84 -17.32 -2.07
N ASN A 71 8.63 -16.01 -1.92
CA ASN A 71 9.19 -15.25 -0.81
C ASN A 71 8.07 -14.82 0.14
N LYS A 72 8.40 -14.80 1.44
CA LYS A 72 7.51 -14.31 2.49
C LYS A 72 8.29 -13.73 3.66
N GLN A 73 7.69 -12.78 4.37
CA GLN A 73 8.30 -12.13 5.52
C GLN A 73 7.22 -11.69 6.52
N GLN A 74 7.51 -11.87 7.81
CA GLN A 74 6.71 -11.32 8.90
C GLN A 74 7.07 -9.83 9.11
N PRO A 75 6.19 -9.01 9.69
CA PRO A 75 6.50 -7.62 10.01
C PRO A 75 7.80 -7.49 10.84
N ASP A 76 8.71 -6.64 10.40
CA ASP A 76 9.96 -6.28 11.11
C ASP A 76 9.71 -5.23 12.20
N ARG A 77 8.63 -4.47 12.07
CA ARG A 77 8.19 -3.48 13.05
C ARG A 77 6.67 -3.45 13.11
N ILE A 78 6.15 -3.44 14.33
CA ILE A 78 4.73 -3.24 14.63
C ILE A 78 4.64 -2.09 15.63
N ILE A 79 3.79 -1.10 15.35
CA ILE A 79 3.60 0.06 16.22
C ILE A 79 2.18 0.60 16.12
N VAL A 80 1.55 0.78 17.28
CA VAL A 80 0.27 1.48 17.38
C VAL A 80 0.55 2.97 17.46
N SER A 81 0.16 3.71 16.43
CA SER A 81 0.34 5.17 16.38
C SER A 81 -0.78 5.83 15.59
N LYS A 82 -1.19 7.02 16.03
CA LYS A 82 -2.29 7.81 15.45
C LYS A 82 -3.55 6.97 15.14
N GLY A 83 -3.91 6.06 16.05
CA GLY A 83 -5.12 5.23 15.94
C GLY A 83 -5.06 4.13 14.88
N MET A 84 -3.85 3.76 14.42
CA MET A 84 -3.59 2.68 13.47
C MET A 84 -2.63 1.67 14.11
N ASN A 85 -2.81 0.39 13.81
CA ASN A 85 -1.88 -0.68 14.15
C ASN A 85 -0.95 -0.89 12.95
N ASN A 86 0.14 -0.14 12.90
CA ASN A 86 1.01 -0.09 11.72
C ASN A 86 1.99 -1.27 11.73
N HIS A 87 2.01 -2.04 10.64
CA HIS A 87 2.93 -3.14 10.40
C HIS A 87 3.83 -2.77 9.23
N TYR A 88 5.12 -3.07 9.36
CA TYR A 88 6.13 -2.77 8.36
C TYR A 88 6.95 -4.00 8.04
N VAL A 89 7.10 -4.30 6.74
CA VAL A 89 8.06 -5.26 6.22
C VAL A 89 9.15 -4.52 5.45
N ARG A 90 10.40 -4.79 5.80
CA ARG A 90 11.61 -4.18 5.21
C ARG A 90 12.27 -5.20 4.29
N LEU A 91 11.95 -5.10 3.01
CA LEU A 91 12.53 -5.96 1.97
C LEU A 91 13.91 -5.46 1.58
N SER A 92 14.85 -6.39 1.40
CA SER A 92 16.21 -6.14 0.93
C SER A 92 16.64 -7.16 -0.11
N GLY A 93 17.73 -6.87 -0.84
CA GLY A 93 18.23 -7.77 -1.89
C GLY A 93 17.29 -7.87 -3.10
N LEU A 94 16.46 -6.84 -3.31
CA LEU A 94 15.60 -6.73 -4.48
C LEU A 94 16.42 -6.37 -5.71
N ARG A 95 15.91 -6.73 -6.88
CA ARG A 95 16.53 -6.33 -8.15
C ARG A 95 16.11 -4.90 -8.50
N PRO A 96 17.03 -4.04 -8.96
CA PRO A 96 16.71 -2.71 -9.49
C PRO A 96 15.70 -2.76 -10.65
N SER A 97 14.99 -1.65 -10.85
CA SER A 97 14.02 -1.46 -11.94
C SER A 97 12.97 -2.57 -12.12
N THR A 98 12.66 -3.33 -11.04
CA THR A 98 11.85 -4.54 -11.10
C THR A 98 10.51 -4.35 -10.40
N VAL A 99 9.43 -4.83 -11.03
CA VAL A 99 8.12 -4.89 -10.40
C VAL A 99 8.03 -6.12 -9.50
N TYR A 100 7.61 -5.92 -8.27
CA TYR A 100 7.29 -6.97 -7.31
C TYR A 100 5.81 -6.90 -6.97
N TYR A 101 5.15 -8.06 -7.04
CA TYR A 101 3.77 -8.26 -6.64
C TYR A 101 3.74 -8.81 -5.23
N PHE A 102 2.75 -8.42 -4.45
CA PHE A 102 2.60 -8.91 -3.08
C PHE A 102 1.15 -8.98 -2.61
N VAL A 103 0.94 -9.82 -1.60
CA VAL A 103 -0.29 -9.92 -0.80
C VAL A 103 0.07 -10.05 0.68
N VAL A 104 -0.83 -9.63 1.56
CA VAL A 104 -0.76 -9.91 3.00
C VAL A 104 -1.78 -10.98 3.32
N GLN A 105 -1.36 -12.06 3.99
CA GLN A 105 -2.26 -13.08 4.53
C GLN A 105 -2.24 -13.01 6.05
N ASP A 106 -3.41 -13.02 6.67
CA ASP A 106 -3.60 -13.09 8.13
C ASP A 106 -4.60 -14.21 8.50
N SER A 107 -5.03 -14.26 9.76
CA SER A 107 -6.03 -15.23 10.23
C SER A 107 -7.42 -15.06 9.60
N GLU A 108 -7.71 -13.92 8.97
CA GLU A 108 -9.01 -13.60 8.37
C GLU A 108 -9.04 -13.82 6.87
N GLY A 109 -7.91 -13.78 6.16
CA GLY A 109 -7.85 -14.10 4.73
C GLY A 109 -6.63 -13.55 4.01
N VAL A 110 -6.80 -13.20 2.74
CA VAL A 110 -5.74 -12.64 1.89
C VAL A 110 -6.15 -11.25 1.40
N SER A 111 -5.24 -10.28 1.45
CA SER A 111 -5.47 -8.94 0.93
C SER A 111 -5.74 -8.97 -0.58
N GLN A 112 -6.16 -7.85 -1.15
CA GLN A 112 -6.02 -7.69 -2.60
C GLN A 112 -4.53 -7.75 -3.01
N ARG A 113 -4.29 -8.05 -4.28
CA ARG A 113 -2.95 -8.10 -4.85
C ARG A 113 -2.46 -6.68 -5.14
N PHE A 114 -1.31 -6.34 -4.58
CA PHE A 114 -0.63 -5.07 -4.80
C PHE A 114 0.69 -5.27 -5.55
N SER A 115 1.30 -4.18 -5.97
CA SER A 115 2.67 -4.20 -6.48
C SER A 115 3.42 -2.92 -6.16
N PHE A 116 4.75 -2.98 -6.25
CA PHE A 116 5.63 -1.81 -6.27
C PHE A 116 6.73 -2.03 -7.31
N ARG A 117 7.46 -0.97 -7.67
CA ARG A 117 8.64 -1.07 -8.55
C ARG A 117 9.84 -0.48 -7.80
N THR A 118 10.94 -1.21 -7.74
CA THR A 118 12.23 -0.67 -7.23
C THR A 118 12.74 0.42 -8.14
N ALA A 119 13.52 1.36 -7.58
CA ALA A 119 14.13 2.42 -8.36
C ALA A 119 15.19 1.84 -9.35
N PRO A 120 15.53 2.58 -10.42
CA PRO A 120 16.69 2.25 -11.24
C PRO A 120 18.00 2.52 -10.50
N ASP A 121 19.03 1.76 -10.86
CA ASP A 121 20.43 1.87 -10.43
C ASP A 121 21.35 2.36 -11.56
N THR A 122 20.78 2.99 -12.60
CA THR A 122 21.54 3.43 -13.78
C THR A 122 21.31 4.93 -14.08
N PRO A 123 22.38 5.75 -14.16
CA PRO A 123 22.27 7.22 -14.21
C PRO A 123 21.68 7.74 -15.53
N SER A 124 21.50 6.87 -16.51
CA SER A 124 20.87 7.19 -17.79
C SER A 124 19.36 6.95 -17.81
N GLU A 125 18.78 6.21 -16.84
CA GLU A 125 17.34 6.01 -16.75
C GLU A 125 16.66 7.27 -16.22
N ARG A 126 15.65 7.77 -16.95
CA ARG A 126 14.93 8.99 -16.56
C ARG A 126 14.01 8.72 -15.38
N LEU A 127 14.17 9.51 -14.33
CA LEU A 127 13.23 9.52 -13.21
C LEU A 127 12.01 10.41 -13.51
N SER A 128 10.86 9.96 -13.03
CA SER A 128 9.62 10.74 -12.96
C SER A 128 9.28 10.88 -11.48
N ILE A 129 9.14 12.13 -11.04
CA ILE A 129 9.00 12.50 -9.64
C ILE A 129 7.81 13.44 -9.54
N ILE A 130 6.96 13.22 -8.55
CA ILE A 130 5.96 14.19 -8.11
C ILE A 130 6.42 14.72 -6.76
N ALA A 131 6.35 16.03 -6.56
CA ALA A 131 6.73 16.68 -5.31
C ALA A 131 5.63 17.66 -4.87
N GLY A 132 5.37 17.72 -3.57
CA GLY A 132 4.47 18.69 -2.94
C GLY A 132 4.24 18.37 -1.46
N GLY A 133 3.32 19.09 -0.83
CA GLY A 133 2.93 18.86 0.57
C GLY A 133 1.77 19.76 0.99
N ASP A 134 1.74 20.20 2.25
CA ASP A 134 0.77 21.18 2.76
C ASP A 134 -0.71 20.80 2.55
N SER A 135 -1.01 19.50 2.57
CA SER A 135 -2.34 18.95 2.18
C SER A 135 -3.42 19.03 3.27
N ARG A 136 -3.21 19.90 4.26
CA ARG A 136 -3.87 19.90 5.58
C ARG A 136 -5.38 20.02 5.52
N ASN A 137 -5.89 20.96 4.75
CA ASN A 137 -7.25 21.50 4.92
C ASN A 137 -8.14 21.43 3.66
N ASN A 138 -7.58 21.42 2.45
CA ASN A 138 -8.35 21.28 1.21
C ASN A 138 -8.41 19.81 0.77
N ARG A 139 -9.29 19.04 1.41
CA ARG A 139 -9.41 17.58 1.19
C ARG A 139 -9.76 17.21 -0.25
N GLU A 140 -10.60 17.99 -0.93
CA GLU A 140 -10.94 17.73 -2.34
C GLU A 140 -9.71 17.87 -3.24
N ALA A 141 -8.97 18.99 -3.10
CA ALA A 141 -7.73 19.19 -3.84
C ALA A 141 -6.67 18.14 -3.52
N ARG A 142 -6.54 17.73 -2.24
CA ARG A 142 -5.67 16.62 -1.81
C ARG A 142 -6.01 15.33 -2.56
N ARG A 143 -7.29 14.95 -2.59
CA ARG A 143 -7.76 13.73 -3.27
C ARG A 143 -7.51 13.81 -4.78
N ASP A 144 -7.78 14.95 -5.40
CA ASP A 144 -7.50 15.14 -6.83
C ASP A 144 -6.00 15.06 -7.16
N ALA A 145 -5.13 15.62 -6.30
CA ALA A 145 -3.69 15.46 -6.42
C ALA A 145 -3.26 13.98 -6.26
N ASN A 146 -3.84 13.25 -5.30
CA ASN A 146 -3.57 11.81 -5.12
C ASN A 146 -3.96 10.99 -6.36
N LYS A 147 -5.11 11.28 -6.99
CA LYS A 147 -5.52 10.63 -8.24
C LYS A 147 -4.55 10.94 -9.39
N LEU A 148 -3.90 12.11 -9.41
CA LEU A 148 -2.87 12.41 -10.40
C LEU A 148 -1.65 11.50 -10.23
N VAL A 149 -1.24 11.17 -9.00
CA VAL A 149 -0.16 10.18 -8.75
C VAL A 149 -0.51 8.84 -9.41
N SER A 150 -1.72 8.35 -9.19
CA SER A 150 -2.21 7.09 -9.78
C SER A 150 -2.16 7.08 -11.32
N LYS A 151 -2.46 8.22 -11.95
CA LYS A 151 -2.49 8.38 -13.42
C LYS A 151 -1.11 8.62 -14.03
N LEU A 152 -0.28 9.44 -13.41
CA LEU A 152 1.05 9.83 -13.90
C LEU A 152 2.10 8.74 -13.61
N ARG A 153 1.84 7.89 -12.61
CA ARG A 153 2.63 6.71 -12.26
C ARG A 153 4.12 7.02 -12.05
N PRO A 154 4.48 7.94 -11.15
CA PRO A 154 5.86 8.35 -10.93
C PRO A 154 6.71 7.19 -10.39
N HIS A 155 8.03 7.38 -10.31
CA HIS A 155 8.89 6.48 -9.56
C HIS A 155 8.63 6.61 -8.07
N PHE A 156 8.38 7.83 -7.58
CA PHE A 156 8.06 8.13 -6.20
C PHE A 156 7.44 9.53 -6.05
N VAL A 157 6.88 9.77 -4.88
CA VAL A 157 6.39 11.08 -4.44
C VAL A 157 7.31 11.61 -3.34
N ILE A 158 7.76 12.86 -3.45
CA ILE A 158 8.34 13.59 -2.32
C ILE A 158 7.19 14.33 -1.64
N PHE A 159 7.02 14.10 -0.35
CA PHE A 159 6.03 14.80 0.46
C PHE A 159 6.75 15.68 1.49
N ASP A 160 6.77 16.99 1.29
CA ASP A 160 7.68 17.92 2.00
C ASP A 160 7.18 18.41 3.37
N GLY A 161 6.10 17.83 3.88
CA GLY A 161 5.59 18.02 5.25
C GLY A 161 4.17 18.56 5.28
N ASP A 162 3.67 18.85 6.49
CA ASP A 162 2.35 19.44 6.72
C ASP A 162 1.23 18.59 6.08
N MET A 163 1.25 17.28 6.37
CA MET A 163 0.22 16.34 5.89
C MET A 163 -1.14 16.63 6.54
N THR A 164 -1.13 16.94 7.84
CA THR A 164 -2.31 17.15 8.68
C THR A 164 -2.26 18.52 9.37
N ALA A 165 -3.40 19.05 9.83
CA ALA A 165 -3.42 20.38 10.46
C ALA A 165 -3.06 20.33 11.95
N GLY A 166 -3.59 19.35 12.69
CA GLY A 166 -3.40 19.22 14.14
C GLY A 166 -2.65 17.97 14.59
N ASP A 167 -2.12 17.16 13.65
CA ASP A 167 -1.42 15.92 13.96
C ASP A 167 -2.27 14.93 14.79
N THR A 168 -3.60 15.01 14.67
CA THR A 168 -4.53 14.17 15.43
C THR A 168 -4.68 12.78 14.81
N TYR A 169 -5.12 11.81 15.61
CA TYR A 169 -5.33 10.45 15.09
C TYR A 169 -6.40 10.40 14.00
N GLN A 170 -7.43 11.24 14.09
CA GLN A 170 -8.49 11.32 13.09
C GLN A 170 -7.96 11.85 11.77
N GLU A 171 -7.21 12.96 11.80
CA GLU A 171 -6.64 13.56 10.60
C GLU A 171 -5.67 12.62 9.90
N TRP A 172 -4.82 11.90 10.63
CA TRP A 172 -3.91 10.93 10.04
C TRP A 172 -4.63 9.75 9.40
N ARG A 173 -5.67 9.23 10.05
CA ARG A 173 -6.50 8.16 9.47
C ARG A 173 -7.17 8.63 8.18
N GLU A 174 -7.76 9.82 8.18
CA GLU A 174 -8.38 10.40 6.99
C GLU A 174 -7.36 10.68 5.88
N TRP A 175 -6.18 11.20 6.24
CA TRP A 175 -5.11 11.46 5.29
C TRP A 175 -4.64 10.17 4.61
N PHE A 176 -4.43 9.10 5.39
CA PHE A 176 -4.05 7.81 4.82
C PHE A 176 -5.16 7.13 4.03
N ASP A 177 -6.43 7.31 4.43
CA ASP A 177 -7.58 6.85 3.66
C ASP A 177 -7.61 7.54 2.29
N ASP A 178 -7.39 8.86 2.25
CA ASP A 178 -7.27 9.61 1.00
C ASP A 178 -6.00 9.25 0.20
N TRP A 179 -4.88 8.95 0.88
CA TRP A 179 -3.62 8.53 0.26
C TRP A 179 -3.78 7.24 -0.55
N GLN A 180 -4.75 6.38 -0.22
CA GLN A 180 -5.03 5.17 -1.00
C GLN A 180 -5.46 5.49 -2.44
N GLU A 181 -5.92 6.71 -2.74
CA GLU A 181 -6.25 7.14 -4.10
C GLU A 181 -5.00 7.32 -4.99
N THR A 182 -3.80 7.30 -4.42
CA THR A 182 -2.55 7.26 -5.17
C THR A 182 -2.31 5.89 -5.82
N ILE A 183 -2.94 4.83 -5.32
CA ILE A 183 -2.73 3.46 -5.81
C ILE A 183 -3.25 3.36 -7.25
N GLY A 184 -2.42 2.80 -8.13
CA GLY A 184 -2.78 2.54 -9.52
C GLY A 184 -4.01 1.63 -9.62
N SER A 185 -4.80 1.76 -10.69
CA SER A 185 -5.90 0.83 -10.96
C SER A 185 -5.45 -0.62 -11.11
N ASP A 186 -4.17 -0.84 -11.39
CA ASP A 186 -3.49 -2.13 -11.41
C ASP A 186 -2.98 -2.58 -10.03
N GLY A 187 -3.26 -1.85 -8.94
CA GLY A 187 -2.80 -2.17 -7.59
C GLY A 187 -1.36 -1.71 -7.29
N ARG A 188 -0.73 -0.92 -8.17
CA ARG A 188 0.63 -0.42 -7.93
C ARG A 188 0.62 0.69 -6.87
N ILE A 189 1.40 0.51 -5.81
CA ILE A 189 1.68 1.52 -4.80
C ILE A 189 2.93 2.30 -5.24
N PHE A 190 2.85 3.62 -5.16
CA PHE A 190 3.96 4.52 -5.45
C PHE A 190 4.63 4.92 -4.13
N PRO A 191 5.95 4.69 -3.99
CA PRO A 191 6.66 5.05 -2.77
C PRO A 191 6.59 6.55 -2.46
N VAL A 192 6.54 6.88 -1.18
CA VAL A 192 6.61 8.26 -0.68
C VAL A 192 7.88 8.47 0.13
N ILE A 193 8.53 9.62 -0.07
CA ILE A 193 9.64 10.13 0.72
C ILE A 193 9.06 11.27 1.57
N PRO A 194 8.68 11.01 2.83
CA PRO A 194 8.08 12.03 3.69
C PRO A 194 9.17 12.85 4.40
N ALA A 195 8.94 14.15 4.49
CA ALA A 195 9.59 15.04 5.41
C ALA A 195 8.63 15.45 6.53
N ARG A 196 9.18 16.03 7.59
CA ARG A 196 8.42 16.62 8.68
C ARG A 196 8.24 18.12 8.44
N GLY A 197 7.00 18.59 8.46
CA GLY A 197 6.65 20.01 8.52
C GLY A 197 6.41 20.48 9.96
N ASN A 198 6.09 21.76 10.13
CA ASN A 198 5.84 22.33 11.47
C ASN A 198 4.47 21.93 12.03
N HIS A 199 3.56 21.37 11.21
CA HIS A 199 2.29 20.84 11.68
C HIS A 199 2.36 19.41 12.20
N GLU A 200 3.46 18.68 11.96
CA GLU A 200 3.73 17.43 12.64
C GLU A 200 4.37 17.70 14.02
N SER A 201 3.66 17.37 15.10
CA SER A 201 4.05 17.79 16.47
C SER A 201 5.41 17.25 16.92
N ALA A 202 5.84 16.11 16.38
CA ALA A 202 7.12 15.50 16.65
C ALA A 202 7.64 14.67 15.46
N ASN A 203 8.92 14.32 15.50
CA ASN A 203 9.54 13.40 14.53
C ASN A 203 8.84 12.03 14.51
N SER A 204 8.31 11.58 15.65
CA SER A 204 7.54 10.34 15.76
C SER A 204 6.31 10.31 14.86
N SER A 205 5.69 11.47 14.56
CA SER A 205 4.59 11.53 13.59
C SER A 205 5.01 11.01 12.22
N ILE A 206 6.28 11.17 11.84
CA ILE A 206 6.81 10.62 10.59
C ILE A 206 7.42 9.23 10.82
N THR A 207 8.28 9.04 11.82
CA THR A 207 9.01 7.77 11.98
C THR A 207 8.10 6.60 12.36
N GLU A 208 7.00 6.83 13.08
CA GLU A 208 6.04 5.79 13.46
C GLU A 208 5.02 5.50 12.35
N LEU A 209 4.75 6.47 11.46
CA LEU A 209 3.78 6.32 10.38
C LEU A 209 4.41 5.93 9.05
N PHE A 210 5.70 6.19 8.82
CA PHE A 210 6.34 5.92 7.52
C PHE A 210 7.56 4.99 7.60
N ASP A 211 8.02 4.64 8.81
CA ASP A 211 9.19 3.80 9.05
C ASP A 211 10.44 4.22 8.23
N VAL A 212 10.73 5.52 8.21
CA VAL A 212 11.93 6.09 7.58
C VAL A 212 13.20 5.81 8.41
N SER A 213 14.37 6.11 7.84
CA SER A 213 15.64 5.98 8.55
C SER A 213 15.91 7.17 9.48
N GLY A 214 16.46 6.86 10.65
CA GLY A 214 16.79 7.85 11.67
C GLY A 214 15.59 8.35 12.47
N ASP A 215 15.82 8.69 13.74
CA ASP A 215 14.79 9.24 14.62
C ASP A 215 14.57 10.74 14.39
N ASP A 216 15.48 11.40 13.69
CA ASP A 216 15.46 12.84 13.44
C ASP A 216 14.70 13.25 12.17
N VAL A 217 14.18 12.27 11.40
CA VAL A 217 13.53 12.51 10.08
C VAL A 217 14.44 13.29 9.12
N TYR A 218 15.75 13.09 9.29
CA TYR A 218 16.80 13.65 8.44
C TYR A 218 17.61 12.50 7.85
N TYR A 219 17.43 12.27 6.55
CA TYR A 219 18.02 11.15 5.85
C TYR A 219 18.23 11.48 4.36
N ALA A 220 19.02 10.65 3.69
CA ALA A 220 19.32 10.77 2.27
C ALA A 220 19.10 9.43 1.57
N LEU A 221 18.64 9.50 0.31
CA LEU A 221 18.43 8.35 -0.56
C LEU A 221 19.05 8.67 -1.93
N THR A 222 19.85 7.75 -2.46
CA THR A 222 20.38 7.84 -3.83
C THR A 222 19.38 7.19 -4.78
N LEU A 223 18.93 7.92 -5.80
CA LEU A 223 17.97 7.42 -6.78
C LEU A 223 18.53 7.61 -8.19
N GLY A 224 18.49 6.54 -8.99
CA GLY A 224 18.96 6.58 -10.37
C GLY A 224 20.42 6.16 -10.57
N GLY A 225 21.12 5.61 -9.58
CA GLY A 225 22.52 5.20 -9.71
C GLY A 225 23.54 6.31 -9.49
#